data_AF-A0A1H8NBH7-F1
#
_entry.id   AF-A0A1H8NBH7-F1
#
_cell.length_a   1.000
_cell.length_b   1.000
_cell.length_c   1.000
_cell.angle_alpha   90.00
_cell.angle_beta   90.00
_cell.angle_gamma   90.00
#
_symmetry.space_group_name_H-M   'P 1'
#
loop_
_entity.id
_entity.type
_entity.pdbx_description
1 polymer ?
#
loop_
_entity_poly.entity_id
_entity_poly.type
_entity_poly.pdbx_seq_one_letter_code
_entity_poly.pdbx_strand_id
1 'polypeptide(L)'
;MKRLIWFEEIATFVGKSSFCKKLLRGFYDFFYAGRIKKSKNEIFHKNALTLLSEFDHYMSYNKIPYFLAFGTLLGAVREKGFIKHDMDIDVGLWNTTDRAKVQNILERAGFRLIRRILVDEGEFACEETYEYQNVSIDLFYFYPYDGNLSSLCAFVTHPDSLSWRKEIQKYGGLVPLQLMLPVSHKIIYTDFSGLSLPIPENFAEFLECRYGHEYMIPDPTFVYPKMGSQPHKYRYDKLGVVYEC
;
A
#
# COMPACT_ATOMS: atom_id res chain seq x y z
N MET A 1 -0.44 34.68 -6.08
CA MET A 1 -1.83 35.19 -5.99
C MET A 1 -2.52 35.41 -7.33
N LYS A 2 -1.97 36.14 -8.32
CA LYS A 2 -2.68 36.42 -9.60
C LYS A 2 -3.03 35.20 -10.48
N ARG A 3 -2.28 34.09 -10.40
CA ARG A 3 -2.60 32.83 -11.13
C ARG A 3 -3.72 31.99 -10.52
N LEU A 4 -4.05 32.19 -9.23
CA LEU A 4 -5.11 31.43 -8.55
C LEU A 4 -6.51 31.92 -8.95
N ILE A 5 -6.67 33.24 -9.08
CA ILE A 5 -7.94 33.91 -9.38
C ILE A 5 -8.46 33.47 -10.76
N TRP A 6 -7.56 33.38 -11.74
CA TRP A 6 -7.89 33.01 -13.12
C TRP A 6 -8.45 31.57 -13.25
N PHE A 7 -7.99 30.63 -12.42
CA PHE A 7 -8.46 29.24 -12.48
C PHE A 7 -9.79 29.04 -11.76
N GLU A 8 -10.04 29.75 -10.66
CA GLU A 8 -11.34 29.71 -9.98
C GLU A 8 -12.43 30.35 -10.85
N GLU A 9 -12.12 31.43 -11.57
CA GLU A 9 -13.04 32.06 -12.53
C GLU A 9 -13.39 31.13 -13.70
N ILE A 10 -12.40 30.41 -14.25
CA ILE A 10 -12.61 29.41 -15.31
C ILE A 10 -13.40 28.20 -14.78
N ALA A 11 -13.07 27.69 -13.59
CA ALA A 11 -13.81 26.58 -12.98
C ALA A 11 -15.27 26.97 -12.69
N THR A 12 -15.50 28.20 -12.24
CA THR A 12 -16.84 28.77 -12.01
C THR A 12 -17.58 28.98 -13.33
N PHE A 13 -16.90 29.39 -14.40
CA PHE A 13 -17.47 29.55 -15.74
C PHE A 13 -17.84 28.22 -16.39
N VAL A 14 -16.95 27.23 -16.33
CA VAL A 14 -17.21 25.84 -16.79
C VAL A 14 -18.33 25.23 -15.94
N GLY A 15 -18.41 25.55 -14.65
CA GLY A 15 -19.48 25.16 -13.74
C GLY A 15 -20.90 25.58 -14.16
N LYS A 16 -21.03 26.68 -14.92
CA LYS A 16 -22.33 27.31 -15.28
C LYS A 16 -22.90 26.89 -16.63
N SER A 17 -22.13 26.24 -17.51
CA SER A 17 -22.61 25.79 -18.84
C SER A 17 -22.48 24.29 -19.01
N SER A 18 -23.62 23.60 -19.20
CA SER A 18 -23.67 22.14 -19.42
C SER A 18 -22.90 21.71 -20.67
N PHE A 19 -22.84 22.58 -21.69
CA PHE A 19 -22.12 22.37 -22.94
C PHE A 19 -20.60 22.42 -22.73
N CYS A 20 -20.09 23.46 -22.04
CA CYS A 20 -18.66 23.59 -21.73
C CYS A 20 -18.18 22.48 -20.78
N LYS A 21 -19.03 22.06 -19.82
CA LYS A 21 -18.73 20.89 -18.97
C LYS A 21 -18.49 19.63 -19.77
N LYS A 22 -19.23 19.40 -20.86
CA LYS A 22 -19.12 18.17 -21.65
C LYS A 22 -17.88 18.17 -22.53
N LEU A 23 -17.52 19.33 -23.08
CA LEU A 23 -16.41 19.51 -24.03
C LEU A 23 -15.04 19.62 -23.33
N LEU A 24 -14.99 20.24 -22.16
CA LEU A 24 -13.77 20.42 -21.37
C LEU A 24 -13.65 19.41 -20.23
N ARG A 25 -14.58 18.45 -20.11
CA ARG A 25 -14.58 17.45 -19.02
C ARG A 25 -13.28 16.69 -18.94
N GLY A 26 -12.81 16.15 -20.06
CA GLY A 26 -11.58 15.36 -20.09
C GLY A 26 -10.34 16.18 -19.71
N PHE A 27 -10.28 17.44 -20.16
CA PHE A 27 -9.20 18.36 -19.77
C PHE A 27 -9.30 18.74 -18.29
N TYR A 28 -10.48 19.12 -17.81
CA TYR A 28 -10.73 19.45 -16.42
C TYR A 28 -10.41 18.28 -15.50
N ASP A 29 -10.91 17.09 -15.81
CA ASP A 29 -10.68 15.86 -15.05
C ASP A 29 -9.18 15.48 -15.07
N PHE A 30 -8.49 15.64 -16.20
CA PHE A 30 -7.04 15.41 -16.30
C PHE A 30 -6.24 16.40 -15.45
N PHE A 31 -6.50 17.71 -15.56
CA PHE A 31 -5.81 18.73 -14.77
C PHE A 31 -6.14 18.62 -13.28
N TYR A 32 -7.40 18.33 -12.94
CA TYR A 32 -7.86 18.15 -11.57
C TYR A 32 -7.27 16.88 -10.95
N ALA A 33 -7.29 15.74 -11.65
CA ALA A 33 -6.64 14.50 -11.22
C ALA A 33 -5.12 14.68 -11.06
N GLY A 34 -4.47 15.39 -12.01
CA GLY A 34 -3.05 15.73 -11.92
C GLY A 34 -2.73 16.61 -10.71
N ARG A 35 -3.59 17.60 -10.39
CA ARG A 35 -3.44 18.43 -9.19
C ARG A 35 -3.67 17.65 -7.90
N ILE A 36 -4.69 16.79 -7.85
CA ILE A 36 -4.92 15.91 -6.69
C ILE A 36 -3.71 15.01 -6.47
N LYS A 37 -3.20 14.36 -7.52
CA LYS A 37 -2.02 13.51 -7.42
C LYS A 37 -0.81 14.29 -6.92
N LYS A 38 -0.57 15.49 -7.44
CA LYS A 38 0.52 16.37 -6.99
C LYS A 38 0.35 16.74 -5.51
N SER A 39 -0.84 17.16 -5.10
CA SER A 39 -1.14 17.53 -3.72
C SER A 39 -0.98 16.34 -2.77
N LYS A 40 -1.43 15.14 -3.16
CA LYS A 40 -1.21 13.91 -2.39
C LYS A 40 0.27 13.59 -2.24
N ASN A 41 1.05 13.71 -3.32
CA ASN A 41 2.49 13.50 -3.27
C ASN A 41 3.17 14.53 -2.35
N GLU A 42 2.80 15.80 -2.42
CA GLU A 42 3.31 16.85 -1.52
C GLU A 42 2.97 16.55 -0.04
N ILE A 43 1.76 16.08 0.25
CA ILE A 43 1.34 15.66 1.59
C ILE A 43 2.15 14.45 2.06
N PHE A 44 2.31 13.44 1.19
CA PHE A 44 3.08 12.24 1.47
C PHE A 44 4.51 12.59 1.86
N HIS A 45 5.26 13.29 0.99
CA HIS A 45 6.66 13.64 1.27
C HIS A 45 6.83 14.53 2.50
N LYS A 46 5.78 15.27 2.91
CA LYS A 46 5.80 16.07 4.13
C LYS A 46 5.60 15.22 5.40
N ASN A 47 4.72 14.22 5.36
CA ASN A 47 4.21 13.55 6.56
C ASN A 47 4.61 12.06 6.66
N ALA A 48 5.08 11.43 5.58
CA ALA A 48 5.36 9.99 5.52
C ALA A 48 6.46 9.56 6.51
N LEU A 49 7.53 10.34 6.66
CA LEU A 49 8.59 10.03 7.61
C LEU A 49 8.09 10.14 9.06
N THR A 50 7.23 11.12 9.34
CA THR A 50 6.58 11.27 10.65
C THR A 50 5.69 10.06 10.93
N LEU A 51 4.83 9.66 9.97
CA LEU A 51 3.99 8.47 10.11
C LEU A 51 4.85 7.24 10.42
N LEU A 52 5.88 6.98 9.61
CA LEU A 52 6.72 5.79 9.75
C LEU A 52 7.50 5.80 11.08
N SER A 53 7.99 6.97 11.53
CA SER A 53 8.65 7.12 12.82
C SER A 53 7.71 6.88 14.00
N GLU A 54 6.48 7.40 13.95
CA GLU A 54 5.48 7.17 15.00
C GLU A 54 5.07 5.70 15.03
N PHE A 55 4.83 5.10 13.86
CA PHE A 55 4.52 3.68 13.74
C PHE A 55 5.64 2.82 14.36
N ASP A 56 6.89 3.03 13.95
CA ASP A 56 8.05 2.32 14.54
C ASP A 56 8.11 2.49 16.06
N HIS A 57 7.97 3.73 16.55
CA HIS A 57 7.99 4.01 17.99
C HIS A 57 6.98 3.15 18.75
N TYR A 58 5.72 3.12 18.32
CA TYR A 58 4.67 2.36 18.99
C TYR A 58 4.86 0.85 18.87
N MET A 59 5.29 0.35 17.71
CA MET A 59 5.54 -1.07 17.51
C MET A 59 6.73 -1.55 18.36
N SER A 60 7.84 -0.80 18.34
CA SER A 60 9.04 -1.07 19.11
C SER A 60 8.79 -0.98 20.63
N TYR A 61 8.11 0.07 21.09
CA TYR A 61 7.76 0.23 22.52
C TYR A 61 6.88 -0.91 23.04
N ASN A 62 5.93 -1.37 22.24
CA ASN A 62 5.03 -2.47 22.61
C ASN A 62 5.57 -3.86 22.28
N LYS A 63 6.82 -3.96 21.79
CA LYS A 63 7.51 -5.19 21.40
C LYS A 63 6.71 -6.01 20.39
N ILE A 64 6.15 -5.34 19.39
CA ILE A 64 5.40 -5.97 18.30
C ILE A 64 6.33 -6.05 17.08
N PRO A 65 6.80 -7.25 16.71
CA PRO A 65 7.70 -7.39 15.56
C PRO A 65 6.98 -7.02 14.26
N TYR A 66 7.67 -6.24 13.44
CA TYR A 66 7.28 -5.93 12.07
C TYR A 66 8.55 -5.75 11.23
N PHE A 67 8.39 -5.61 9.92
CA PHE A 67 9.47 -5.29 9.00
C PHE A 67 8.97 -4.44 7.85
N LEU A 68 9.85 -3.66 7.20
CA LEU A 68 9.49 -2.96 5.96
C LEU A 68 9.22 -3.99 4.85
N ALA A 69 8.17 -3.76 4.07
CA ALA A 69 7.78 -4.64 2.97
C ALA A 69 7.77 -3.88 1.63
N PHE A 70 7.74 -4.65 0.54
CA PHE A 70 7.46 -4.16 -0.82
C PHE A 70 8.18 -2.86 -1.22
N GLY A 71 7.45 -1.81 -1.63
CA GLY A 71 8.01 -0.57 -2.15
C GLY A 71 8.82 0.17 -1.10
N THR A 72 8.36 0.10 0.16
CA THR A 72 9.06 0.70 1.30
C THR A 72 10.38 -0.01 1.60
N LEU A 73 10.41 -1.35 1.58
CA LEU A 73 11.64 -2.13 1.71
C LEU A 73 12.62 -1.84 0.57
N LEU A 74 12.11 -1.79 -0.67
CA LEU A 74 12.92 -1.48 -1.84
C LEU A 74 13.55 -0.08 -1.74
N GLY A 75 12.77 0.91 -1.30
CA GLY A 75 13.25 2.26 -1.02
C GLY A 75 14.35 2.27 0.06
N ALA A 76 14.15 1.52 1.15
CA ALA A 76 15.12 1.40 2.24
C ALA A 76 16.49 0.92 1.75
N VAL A 77 16.52 -0.11 0.91
CA VAL A 77 17.79 -0.71 0.47
C VAL A 77 18.43 0.06 -0.68
N ARG A 78 17.62 0.62 -1.59
CA ARG A 78 18.10 1.27 -2.82
C ARG A 78 18.32 2.77 -2.69
N GLU A 79 17.40 3.47 -2.03
CA GLU A 79 17.36 4.94 -1.97
C GLU A 79 17.63 5.49 -0.57
N LYS A 80 17.75 4.63 0.45
CA LYS A 80 17.87 5.02 1.87
C LYS A 80 16.70 5.90 2.33
N GLY A 81 15.52 5.65 1.77
CA GLY A 81 14.31 6.43 2.00
C GLY A 81 13.17 5.99 1.08
N PHE A 82 12.13 6.82 0.96
CA PHE A 82 11.01 6.54 0.07
C PHE A 82 11.41 6.61 -1.40
N ILE A 83 10.83 5.74 -2.22
CA ILE A 83 10.93 5.85 -3.68
C ILE A 83 10.18 7.10 -4.11
N LYS A 84 10.84 7.98 -4.89
CA LYS A 84 10.34 9.33 -5.23
C LYS A 84 8.89 9.43 -5.72
N HIS A 85 8.41 8.41 -6.43
CA HIS A 85 7.08 8.38 -7.03
C HIS A 85 6.09 7.46 -6.32
N ASP A 86 6.56 6.78 -5.29
CA ASP A 86 5.74 5.95 -4.41
C ASP A 86 5.08 6.83 -3.36
N MET A 87 3.82 6.52 -3.05
CA MET A 87 3.00 7.27 -2.09
C MET A 87 2.37 6.34 -1.04
N ASP A 88 2.85 5.11 -0.98
CA ASP A 88 2.36 4.08 -0.06
C ASP A 88 3.49 3.72 0.92
N ILE A 89 3.11 3.33 2.13
CA ILE A 89 4.03 2.80 3.15
C ILE A 89 3.60 1.38 3.44
N ASP A 90 4.50 0.42 3.21
CA ASP A 90 4.20 -1.00 3.31
C ASP A 90 5.01 -1.62 4.46
N VAL A 91 4.33 -2.30 5.37
CA VAL A 91 4.98 -3.09 6.43
C VAL A 91 4.40 -4.50 6.50
N GLY A 92 5.25 -5.44 6.87
CA GLY A 92 4.90 -6.83 7.11
C GLY A 92 4.80 -7.16 8.59
N LEU A 93 3.78 -7.93 8.95
CA LEU A 93 3.61 -8.54 10.27
C LEU A 93 3.32 -10.03 10.10
N TRP A 94 3.57 -10.82 11.14
CA TRP A 94 3.22 -12.24 11.14
C TRP A 94 1.74 -12.43 11.48
N ASN A 95 1.10 -13.46 10.93
CA ASN A 95 -0.29 -13.81 11.21
C ASN A 95 -0.55 -14.12 12.70
N THR A 96 0.48 -14.48 13.45
CA THR A 96 0.42 -14.70 14.90
C THR A 96 0.37 -13.41 15.71
N THR A 97 0.55 -12.24 15.08
CA THR A 97 0.44 -10.94 15.76
C THR A 97 -1.01 -10.68 16.19
N ASP A 98 -1.19 -10.27 17.44
CA ASP A 98 -2.49 -9.85 17.97
C ASP A 98 -2.96 -8.55 17.30
N ARG A 99 -3.82 -8.71 16.28
CA ARG A 99 -4.38 -7.61 15.48
C ARG A 99 -5.21 -6.64 16.31
N ALA A 100 -5.97 -7.14 17.28
CA ALA A 100 -6.80 -6.30 18.14
C ALA A 100 -5.93 -5.41 19.03
N LYS A 101 -4.82 -5.94 19.55
CA LYS A 101 -3.82 -5.17 20.28
C LYS A 101 -3.17 -4.10 19.40
N VAL A 102 -2.74 -4.45 18.18
CA VAL A 102 -2.15 -3.48 17.23
C VAL A 102 -3.14 -2.36 16.92
N GLN A 103 -4.38 -2.70 16.57
CA GLN A 103 -5.43 -1.72 16.29
C GLN A 103 -5.63 -0.77 17.49
N ASN A 104 -5.74 -1.31 18.71
CA ASN A 104 -5.93 -0.47 19.90
C ASN A 104 -4.76 0.50 20.16
N ILE A 105 -3.52 0.05 19.95
CA ILE A 105 -2.33 0.89 20.12
C ILE A 105 -2.33 2.01 19.09
N LEU A 106 -2.53 1.67 17.82
CA LEU A 106 -2.50 2.63 16.72
C LEU A 106 -3.64 3.66 16.83
N GLU A 107 -4.85 3.23 17.17
CA GLU A 107 -5.98 4.14 17.39
C GLU A 107 -5.72 5.13 18.54
N ARG A 108 -5.14 4.66 19.65
CA ARG A 108 -4.75 5.53 20.77
C ARG A 108 -3.63 6.49 20.40
N ALA A 109 -2.77 6.12 19.45
CA ALA A 109 -1.73 6.97 18.88
C ALA A 109 -2.26 7.97 17.83
N GLY A 110 -3.56 7.92 17.49
CA GLY A 110 -4.18 8.82 16.53
C GLY A 110 -4.15 8.33 15.08
N PHE A 111 -3.73 7.08 14.83
CA PHE A 111 -3.95 6.42 13.56
C PHE A 111 -5.42 6.02 13.43
N ARG A 112 -5.95 6.04 12.22
CA ARG A 112 -7.32 5.60 11.94
C ARG A 112 -7.27 4.39 11.01
N LEU A 113 -7.84 3.26 11.42
CA LEU A 113 -8.10 2.17 10.49
C LEU A 113 -9.11 2.66 9.45
N ILE A 114 -8.75 2.63 8.17
CA ILE A 114 -9.63 3.10 7.08
C ILE A 114 -10.13 1.96 6.20
N ARG A 115 -9.40 0.85 6.16
CA ARG A 115 -9.74 -0.31 5.34
C ARG A 115 -9.18 -1.59 5.94
N ARG A 116 -9.93 -2.67 5.81
CA ARG A 116 -9.48 -4.03 6.09
C ARG A 116 -9.97 -4.96 5.00
N ILE A 117 -9.11 -5.87 4.53
CA ILE A 117 -9.51 -6.96 3.63
C ILE A 117 -9.20 -8.29 4.31
N LEU A 118 -10.22 -9.14 4.41
CA LEU A 118 -10.13 -10.44 5.06
C LEU A 118 -10.45 -11.56 4.08
N VAL A 119 -9.70 -12.65 4.18
CA VAL A 119 -10.04 -13.94 3.58
C VAL A 119 -10.18 -14.96 4.69
N ASP A 120 -11.31 -15.68 4.70
CA ASP A 120 -11.69 -16.60 5.77
C ASP A 120 -11.57 -15.95 7.16
N GLU A 121 -12.20 -14.79 7.35
CA GLU A 121 -12.16 -14.03 8.62
C GLU A 121 -10.75 -13.63 9.09
N GLY A 122 -9.77 -13.64 8.19
CA GLY A 122 -8.38 -13.32 8.49
C GLY A 122 -7.55 -14.53 8.91
N GLU A 123 -8.07 -15.75 8.81
CA GLU A 123 -7.32 -17.00 9.00
C GLU A 123 -6.48 -17.34 7.77
N PHE A 124 -6.90 -16.93 6.58
CA PHE A 124 -6.17 -17.19 5.35
C PHE A 124 -5.34 -16.00 4.87
N ALA A 125 -5.90 -14.79 4.94
CA ALA A 125 -5.19 -13.56 4.61
C ALA A 125 -5.84 -12.34 5.29
N CYS A 126 -5.02 -11.37 5.65
CA CYS A 126 -5.45 -10.10 6.22
C CYS A 126 -4.54 -8.97 5.68
N GLU A 127 -5.17 -7.87 5.28
CA GLU A 127 -4.52 -6.60 4.96
C GLU A 127 -5.28 -5.48 5.66
N GLU A 128 -4.57 -4.59 6.34
CA GLU A 128 -5.14 -3.44 7.04
C GLU A 128 -4.47 -2.15 6.58
N THR A 129 -5.26 -1.14 6.24
CA THR A 129 -4.75 0.20 5.92
C THR A 129 -5.10 1.15 7.05
N TYR A 130 -4.10 1.82 7.60
CA TYR A 130 -4.27 2.90 8.56
C TYR A 130 -3.93 4.23 7.90
N GLU A 131 -4.57 5.31 8.34
CA GLU A 131 -4.26 6.68 7.98
C GLU A 131 -3.74 7.44 9.20
N TYR A 132 -2.68 8.22 9.01
CA TYR A 132 -2.16 9.17 9.98
C TYR A 132 -1.71 10.43 9.27
N GLN A 133 -2.25 11.58 9.67
CA GLN A 133 -1.97 12.88 9.04
C GLN A 133 -2.10 12.86 7.49
N ASN A 134 -3.16 12.22 7.00
CA ASN A 134 -3.50 12.08 5.57
C ASN A 134 -2.48 11.30 4.73
N VAL A 135 -1.67 10.47 5.38
CA VAL A 135 -0.79 9.49 4.74
C VAL A 135 -1.24 8.11 5.19
N SER A 136 -1.18 7.13 4.28
CA SER A 136 -1.60 5.76 4.54
C SER A 136 -0.41 4.85 4.78
N ILE A 137 -0.62 3.83 5.61
CA ILE A 137 0.29 2.70 5.82
C ILE A 137 -0.50 1.41 5.73
N ASP A 138 0.00 0.48 4.93
CA ASP A 138 -0.56 -0.85 4.71
C ASP A 138 0.21 -1.88 5.54
N LEU A 139 -0.54 -2.61 6.35
CA LEU A 139 -0.08 -3.72 7.18
C LEU A 139 -0.48 -5.03 6.48
N PHE A 140 0.52 -5.72 5.95
CA PHE A 140 0.36 -7.04 5.32
C PHE A 140 0.69 -8.15 6.32
N TYR A 141 -0.26 -9.06 6.52
CA TYR A 141 -0.04 -10.21 7.40
C TYR A 141 0.48 -11.41 6.60
N PHE A 142 1.64 -11.93 7.03
CA PHE A 142 2.33 -13.07 6.44
C PHE A 142 2.01 -14.35 7.24
N TYR A 143 1.61 -15.38 6.51
CA TYR A 143 1.20 -16.68 7.03
C TYR A 143 2.26 -17.73 6.67
N PRO A 144 2.55 -18.71 7.55
CA PRO A 144 3.41 -19.82 7.21
C PRO A 144 2.96 -20.51 5.92
N TYR A 145 3.92 -20.84 5.06
CA TYR A 145 3.72 -21.64 3.87
C TYR A 145 4.78 -22.76 3.82
N ASP A 146 4.69 -23.62 2.82
CA ASP A 146 5.59 -24.76 2.63
C ASP A 146 7.09 -24.38 2.74
N GLY A 147 7.83 -25.17 3.51
CA GLY A 147 9.25 -24.93 3.82
C GLY A 147 9.51 -23.57 4.48
N ASN A 148 10.36 -22.76 3.86
CA ASN A 148 10.78 -21.44 4.35
C ASN A 148 9.98 -20.29 3.72
N LEU A 149 8.90 -20.59 2.98
CA LEU A 149 8.08 -19.58 2.34
C LEU A 149 7.01 -19.08 3.30
N SER A 150 6.63 -17.84 3.13
CA SER A 150 5.44 -17.25 3.73
C SER A 150 4.46 -16.86 2.64
N SER A 151 3.17 -16.89 2.95
CA SER A 151 2.12 -16.47 2.03
C SER A 151 1.33 -15.28 2.54
N LEU A 152 0.81 -14.51 1.60
CA LEU A 152 -0.18 -13.46 1.81
C LEU A 152 -1.05 -13.36 0.56
N CYS A 153 -2.06 -12.49 0.58
CA CYS A 153 -2.84 -12.20 -0.63
C CYS A 153 -2.65 -10.76 -1.10
N ALA A 154 -2.37 -10.62 -2.39
CA ALA A 154 -2.80 -9.45 -3.12
C ALA A 154 -4.28 -9.60 -3.49
N PHE A 155 -4.96 -8.49 -3.80
CA PHE A 155 -6.36 -8.50 -4.20
C PHE A 155 -6.52 -7.95 -5.60
N VAL A 156 -7.15 -8.75 -6.46
CA VAL A 156 -7.35 -8.45 -7.88
C VAL A 156 -8.83 -8.61 -8.25
N THR A 157 -9.19 -8.15 -9.45
CA THR A 157 -10.54 -8.33 -9.99
C THR A 157 -10.57 -9.51 -10.95
N HIS A 158 -11.76 -10.07 -11.19
CA HIS A 158 -11.94 -10.95 -12.33
C HIS A 158 -11.59 -10.23 -13.66
N PRO A 159 -11.16 -10.97 -14.70
CA PRO A 159 -10.81 -10.38 -16.00
C PRO A 159 -11.95 -9.58 -16.66
N ASP A 160 -13.21 -9.89 -16.34
CA ASP A 160 -14.40 -9.21 -16.86
C ASP A 160 -14.80 -7.96 -16.05
N SER A 161 -14.12 -7.70 -14.93
CA SER A 161 -14.37 -6.56 -14.04
C SER A 161 -13.41 -5.41 -14.31
N LEU A 162 -13.97 -4.20 -14.46
CA LEU A 162 -13.22 -2.98 -14.81
C LEU A 162 -12.72 -2.19 -13.59
N SER A 163 -13.16 -2.53 -12.37
CA SER A 163 -12.72 -1.88 -11.13
C SER A 163 -13.11 -2.69 -9.90
N TRP A 164 -12.41 -2.47 -8.78
CA TRP A 164 -12.75 -3.05 -7.47
C TRP A 164 -14.20 -2.80 -7.08
N ARG A 165 -14.72 -1.59 -7.32
CA ARG A 165 -16.12 -1.27 -7.00
C ARG A 165 -17.11 -2.16 -7.75
N LYS A 166 -16.89 -2.40 -9.04
CA LYS A 166 -17.77 -3.26 -9.85
C LYS A 166 -17.61 -4.73 -9.47
N GLU A 167 -16.37 -5.14 -9.19
CA GLU A 167 -16.04 -6.48 -8.69
C GLU A 167 -16.80 -6.78 -7.39
N ILE A 168 -16.67 -5.92 -6.38
CA ILE A 168 -17.34 -6.07 -5.08
C ILE A 168 -18.86 -6.05 -5.24
N GLN A 169 -19.41 -5.18 -6.09
CA GLN A 169 -20.86 -5.13 -6.34
C GLN A 169 -21.39 -6.42 -6.98
N LYS A 170 -20.60 -7.05 -7.86
CA LYS A 170 -21.02 -8.24 -8.61
C LYS A 170 -20.78 -9.53 -7.84
N TYR A 171 -19.64 -9.65 -7.17
CA TYR A 171 -19.16 -10.90 -6.56
C TYR A 171 -19.10 -10.85 -5.03
N GLY A 172 -19.38 -9.70 -4.40
CA GLY A 172 -19.37 -9.54 -2.95
C GLY A 172 -17.98 -9.29 -2.33
N GLY A 173 -16.92 -9.30 -3.13
CA GLY A 173 -15.54 -9.13 -2.68
C GLY A 173 -14.55 -9.19 -3.85
N LEU A 174 -13.25 -9.20 -3.54
CA LEU A 174 -12.15 -9.26 -4.51
C LEU A 174 -11.61 -10.69 -4.63
N VAL A 175 -10.95 -11.01 -5.75
CA VAL A 175 -10.25 -12.29 -5.93
C VAL A 175 -8.92 -12.25 -5.19
N PRO A 176 -8.67 -13.16 -4.22
CA PRO A 176 -7.37 -13.28 -3.60
C PRO A 176 -6.36 -13.90 -4.57
N LEU A 177 -5.25 -13.21 -4.78
CA LEU A 177 -4.07 -13.71 -5.45
C LEU A 177 -3.06 -14.06 -4.37
N GLN A 178 -2.98 -15.35 -4.02
CA GLN A 178 -2.03 -15.84 -3.03
C GLN A 178 -0.61 -15.72 -3.59
N LEU A 179 0.24 -15.02 -2.87
CA LEU A 179 1.65 -14.82 -3.17
C LEU A 179 2.47 -15.67 -2.20
N MET A 180 3.52 -16.33 -2.69
CA MET A 180 4.46 -17.05 -1.82
C MET A 180 5.85 -16.41 -1.93
N LEU A 181 6.39 -15.98 -0.79
CA LEU A 181 7.58 -15.13 -0.70
C LEU A 181 8.56 -15.71 0.32
N PRO A 182 9.87 -15.72 0.03
CA PRO A 182 10.89 -16.12 0.98
C PRO A 182 11.14 -14.96 1.96
N VAL A 183 10.54 -15.01 3.15
CA VAL A 183 10.70 -13.95 4.17
C VAL A 183 11.24 -14.56 5.45
N SER A 184 12.42 -14.10 5.86
CA SER A 184 13.07 -14.56 7.09
C SER A 184 12.37 -14.01 8.33
N HIS A 185 12.24 -14.85 9.36
CA HIS A 185 11.87 -14.40 10.71
C HIS A 185 13.00 -13.63 11.42
N LYS A 186 14.24 -13.75 10.93
CA LYS A 186 15.36 -12.96 11.45
C LYS A 186 15.33 -11.57 10.85
N ILE A 187 15.47 -10.58 11.72
CA ILE A 187 15.42 -9.16 11.36
C ILE A 187 16.81 -8.55 11.52
N ILE A 188 17.18 -7.72 10.56
CA ILE A 188 18.30 -6.78 10.63
C ILE A 188 17.76 -5.36 10.51
N TYR A 189 18.60 -4.35 10.74
CA TYR A 189 18.20 -2.95 10.65
C TYR A 189 18.95 -2.24 9.54
N THR A 190 18.25 -1.34 8.83
CA THR A 190 18.84 -0.47 7.81
C THR A 190 18.50 0.99 8.10
N ASP A 191 19.37 1.89 7.65
CA ASP A 191 19.06 3.31 7.58
C ASP A 191 17.94 3.59 6.58
N PHE A 192 16.99 4.43 6.99
CA PHE A 192 15.89 4.97 6.21
C PHE A 192 15.71 6.44 6.60
N SER A 193 16.34 7.34 5.87
CA SER A 193 16.27 8.79 6.12
C SER A 193 16.61 9.16 7.57
N GLY A 194 17.60 8.49 8.17
CA GLY A 194 18.02 8.68 9.55
C GLY A 194 17.31 7.81 10.59
N LEU A 195 16.26 7.07 10.19
CA LEU A 195 15.63 6.05 11.04
C LEU A 195 16.36 4.71 10.88
N SER A 196 16.49 3.97 11.98
CA SER A 196 17.00 2.59 11.95
C SER A 196 15.82 1.62 11.96
N LEU A 197 15.42 1.11 10.80
CA LEU A 197 14.17 0.36 10.64
C LEU A 197 14.39 -1.14 10.37
N PRO A 198 13.50 -2.01 10.87
CA PRO A 198 13.62 -3.46 10.72
C PRO A 198 13.31 -3.92 9.29
N ILE A 199 14.17 -4.78 8.75
CA ILE A 199 13.98 -5.49 7.47
C ILE A 199 14.30 -6.98 7.63
N PRO A 200 13.75 -7.87 6.79
CA PRO A 200 14.11 -9.29 6.83
C PRO A 200 15.60 -9.48 6.49
N GLU A 201 16.30 -10.38 7.18
CA GLU A 201 17.72 -10.66 6.94
C GLU A 201 17.99 -11.07 5.48
N ASN A 202 17.03 -11.79 4.87
CA ASN A 202 17.09 -12.22 3.48
C ASN A 202 16.37 -11.24 2.52
N PHE A 203 16.34 -9.94 2.82
CA PHE A 203 15.63 -8.93 2.01
C PHE A 203 15.95 -9.00 0.51
N ALA A 204 17.17 -9.37 0.13
CA ALA A 204 17.58 -9.48 -1.27
C ALA A 204 16.79 -10.57 -2.02
N GLU A 205 16.65 -11.76 -1.42
CA GLU A 205 15.85 -12.86 -1.97
C GLU A 205 14.37 -12.50 -2.04
N PHE A 206 13.86 -11.82 -1.00
CA PHE A 206 12.49 -11.34 -0.98
C PHE A 206 12.24 -10.35 -2.14
N LEU A 207 13.07 -9.32 -2.27
CA LEU A 207 12.92 -8.30 -3.31
C LEU A 207 13.14 -8.87 -4.72
N GLU A 208 14.12 -9.76 -4.91
CA GLU A 208 14.36 -10.44 -6.18
C GLU A 208 13.17 -11.33 -6.57
N CYS A 209 12.60 -12.08 -5.63
CA CYS A 209 11.39 -12.87 -5.86
C CYS A 209 10.21 -11.98 -6.29
N ARG A 210 10.08 -10.80 -5.66
CA ARG A 210 8.95 -9.88 -5.88
C ARG A 210 9.09 -9.04 -7.16
N TYR A 211 10.28 -8.54 -7.46
CA TYR A 211 10.54 -7.52 -8.48
C TYR A 211 11.45 -8.01 -9.62
N GLY A 212 12.06 -9.18 -9.48
CA GLY A 212 13.02 -9.75 -10.42
C GLY A 212 14.48 -9.39 -10.10
N HIS A 213 15.42 -10.05 -10.78
CA HIS A 213 16.86 -9.90 -10.55
C HIS A 213 17.36 -8.45 -10.66
N GLU A 214 16.72 -7.64 -11.50
CA GLU A 214 17.09 -6.24 -11.74
C GLU A 214 16.38 -5.24 -10.79
N TYR A 215 15.86 -5.69 -9.64
CA TYR A 215 15.08 -4.83 -8.72
C TYR A 215 15.82 -3.56 -8.26
N MET A 216 17.16 -3.60 -8.24
CA MET A 216 18.01 -2.45 -7.91
C MET A 216 18.08 -1.39 -9.01
N ILE A 217 17.62 -1.70 -10.23
CA ILE A 217 17.53 -0.77 -11.36
C ILE A 217 16.09 -0.21 -11.39
N PRO A 218 15.89 1.11 -11.34
CA PRO A 218 14.56 1.69 -11.46
C PRO A 218 13.88 1.31 -12.79
N ASP A 219 12.70 0.70 -12.71
CA ASP A 219 11.85 0.36 -13.86
C ASP A 219 10.68 1.36 -13.94
N PRO A 220 10.73 2.38 -14.81
CA PRO A 220 9.65 3.36 -14.96
C PRO A 220 8.40 2.77 -15.64
N THR A 221 8.49 1.55 -16.18
CA THR A 221 7.39 0.84 -16.86
C THR A 221 6.69 -0.16 -15.95
N PHE A 222 7.07 -0.23 -14.67
CA PHE A 222 6.45 -1.13 -13.70
C PHE A 222 4.95 -0.86 -13.57
N VAL A 223 4.15 -1.90 -13.85
CA VAL A 223 2.70 -1.89 -13.63
C VAL A 223 2.38 -3.01 -12.64
N TYR A 224 1.76 -2.64 -11.52
CA TYR A 224 1.27 -3.61 -10.55
C TYR A 224 -0.06 -4.23 -11.04
N PRO A 225 -0.28 -5.55 -10.87
CA PRO A 225 0.69 -6.56 -10.40
C PRO A 225 1.67 -7.01 -11.50
N LYS A 226 2.99 -6.84 -11.27
CA LYS A 226 4.05 -7.51 -12.04
C LYS A 226 4.42 -8.80 -11.31
N MET A 227 4.08 -9.95 -11.91
CA MET A 227 4.23 -11.26 -11.26
C MET A 227 5.54 -11.96 -11.59
N GLY A 228 6.27 -11.56 -12.63
CA GLY A 228 7.60 -12.11 -12.95
C GLY A 228 7.68 -13.65 -12.84
N SER A 229 8.71 -14.13 -12.14
CA SER A 229 8.86 -15.54 -11.71
C SER A 229 8.35 -15.80 -10.29
N GLN A 230 7.67 -14.84 -9.68
CA GLN A 230 7.15 -14.95 -8.31
C GLN A 230 6.10 -16.07 -8.23
N PRO A 231 6.25 -17.04 -7.31
CA PRO A 231 5.23 -18.06 -7.12
C PRO A 231 3.91 -17.45 -6.63
N HIS A 232 2.82 -17.76 -7.33
CA HIS A 232 1.50 -17.23 -7.02
C HIS A 232 0.38 -18.20 -7.43
N LYS A 233 -0.80 -18.03 -6.83
CA LYS A 233 -2.01 -18.79 -7.16
C LYS A 233 -3.25 -17.92 -7.01
N TYR A 234 -4.05 -17.85 -8.08
CA TYR A 234 -5.39 -17.28 -7.99
C TYR A 234 -6.28 -18.20 -7.15
N ARG A 235 -6.93 -17.65 -6.11
CA ARG A 235 -7.83 -18.36 -5.21
C ARG A 235 -9.28 -18.03 -5.54
N TYR A 236 -9.75 -18.49 -6.70
CA TYR A 236 -11.16 -18.36 -7.10
C TYR A 236 -12.13 -19.13 -6.18
N ASP A 237 -11.59 -20.04 -5.35
CA ASP A 237 -12.30 -20.74 -4.29
C ASP A 237 -12.48 -19.89 -3.02
N LYS A 238 -11.95 -18.66 -2.99
CA LYS A 238 -11.96 -17.76 -1.84
C LYS A 238 -12.44 -16.37 -2.23
N LEU A 239 -12.76 -15.57 -1.21
CA LEU A 239 -13.24 -14.21 -1.38
C LEU A 239 -12.51 -13.27 -0.42
N GLY A 240 -11.94 -12.19 -0.95
CA GLY A 240 -11.42 -11.08 -0.16
C GLY A 240 -12.55 -10.11 0.16
N VAL A 241 -13.04 -10.15 1.39
CA VAL A 241 -14.12 -9.28 1.87
C VAL A 241 -13.53 -7.96 2.31
N VAL A 242 -13.99 -6.86 1.71
CA VAL A 242 -13.50 -5.50 1.97
C VAL A 242 -14.41 -4.82 2.99
N TYR A 243 -13.81 -4.31 4.06
CA TYR A 243 -14.45 -3.49 5.08
C TYR A 243 -13.85 -2.09 5.01
N GLU A 244 -14.69 -1.08 4.78
CA GLU A 244 -14.34 0.33 4.95
C GLU A 244 -14.61 0.71 6.42
N CYS A 245 -13.66 1.36 7.08
CA CYS A 245 -13.68 1.65 8.52
C CYS A 245 -13.75 3.15 8.84
#